data_AF-A0A9D4I0I2-F1
#
_entry.id   AF-A0A9D4I0I2-F1
#
_cell.length_a   1.000
_cell.length_b   1.000
_cell.length_c   1.000
_cell.angle_alpha   90.00
_cell.angle_beta   90.00
_cell.angle_gamma   90.00
#
_symmetry.space_group_name_H-M   'P 1'
#
loop_
_entity.id
_entity.type
_entity.pdbx_description
1 polymer ?
#
loop_
_entity_poly.entity_id
_entity_poly.type
_entity_poly.pdbx_seq_one_letter_code
_entity_poly.pdbx_strand_id
1 'polypeptide(L)'
;MLPLVLCVEHGIDINTIPLEMTVFRTNAHTYAHPGHCTLLLERLGHNGHPVLLSALFHDSNGRSLLSSDIFVQKCSSADRDPNEVRHTRAGPSNPATFVGVLNTDTVFAISIQCRNILQRWAKRARRWPSPEIVKTVVSIGSLVTHVGFKGSENKNVEWRVCFNTGEAYLMNCLNNTQINSYVLLKLIVKNVLNPISKELTSYIVKNILLWLAETNPK
;
A
#
# COMPACT_ATOMS: atom_id res chain seq x y z
N MET A 1 -0.96 -2.58 13.07
CA MET A 1 -1.14 -3.68 12.07
C MET A 1 -2.22 -4.59 12.61
N LEU A 2 -3.22 -4.99 11.83
CA LEU A 2 -4.27 -5.91 12.27
C LEU A 2 -3.71 -7.34 12.18
N PRO A 3 -3.29 -7.99 13.28
CA PRO A 3 -2.46 -9.20 13.23
C PRO A 3 -3.21 -10.44 12.72
N LEU A 4 -4.54 -10.37 12.62
CA LEU A 4 -5.41 -11.50 12.24
C LEU A 4 -6.13 -11.26 10.91
N VAL A 5 -5.54 -10.47 10.01
CA VAL A 5 -6.12 -10.21 8.68
C VAL A 5 -5.13 -10.62 7.61
N LEU A 6 -5.60 -11.45 6.69
CA LEU A 6 -4.84 -11.86 5.52
C LEU A 6 -5.66 -11.62 4.27
N CYS A 7 -5.07 -10.97 3.28
CA CYS A 7 -5.64 -10.88 1.94
C CYS A 7 -4.89 -11.78 0.96
N VAL A 8 -5.63 -12.63 0.24
CA VAL A 8 -5.09 -13.62 -0.70
C VAL A 8 -5.57 -13.40 -2.14
N GLU A 9 -4.72 -13.74 -3.10
CA GLU A 9 -5.08 -13.79 -4.52
C GLU A 9 -6.00 -14.98 -4.84
N HIS A 10 -6.61 -14.95 -6.03
CA HIS A 10 -7.38 -16.07 -6.55
C HIS A 10 -6.51 -17.35 -6.68
N GLY A 11 -7.09 -18.52 -6.40
CA GLY A 11 -6.41 -19.81 -6.46
C GLY A 11 -5.65 -20.23 -5.19
N ILE A 12 -5.56 -19.36 -4.17
CA ILE A 12 -5.11 -19.78 -2.84
C ILE A 12 -6.25 -20.48 -2.10
N ASP A 13 -5.98 -21.72 -1.65
CA ASP A 13 -6.87 -22.47 -0.77
C ASP A 13 -6.91 -21.82 0.62
N ILE A 14 -8.09 -21.38 1.03
CA ILE A 14 -8.28 -20.70 2.32
C ILE A 14 -8.25 -21.67 3.48
N ASN A 15 -8.44 -22.97 3.23
CA ASN A 15 -8.44 -23.99 4.28
C ASN A 15 -7.06 -24.23 4.88
N THR A 16 -6.00 -23.83 4.16
CA THR A 16 -4.62 -23.87 4.68
C THR A 16 -4.28 -22.69 5.59
N ILE A 17 -5.15 -21.68 5.67
CA ILE A 17 -4.96 -20.49 6.49
C ILE A 17 -5.59 -20.75 7.87
N PRO A 18 -4.92 -20.37 8.99
CA PRO A 18 -5.48 -20.55 10.32
C PRO A 18 -6.90 -19.96 10.50
N LEU A 19 -7.73 -20.63 11.29
CA LEU A 19 -9.17 -20.32 11.43
C LEU A 19 -9.43 -19.01 12.19
N GLU A 20 -8.48 -18.59 13.03
CA GLU A 20 -8.50 -17.31 13.74
C GLU A 20 -8.32 -16.10 12.81
N MET A 21 -7.80 -16.30 11.60
CA MET A 21 -7.58 -15.20 10.66
C MET A 21 -8.86 -14.88 9.89
N THR A 22 -9.14 -13.57 9.80
CA THR A 22 -10.08 -13.03 8.83
C THR A 22 -9.41 -13.02 7.46
N VAL A 23 -10.04 -13.67 6.49
CA VAL A 23 -9.50 -13.86 5.14
C VAL A 23 -10.32 -13.07 4.14
N PHE A 24 -9.65 -12.15 3.45
CA PHE A 24 -10.18 -11.47 2.28
C PHE A 24 -9.56 -12.06 1.01
N ARG A 25 -10.34 -12.14 -0.06
CA ARG A 25 -9.84 -12.46 -1.39
C ARG A 25 -9.93 -11.24 -2.28
N THR A 26 -8.89 -11.05 -3.09
CA THR A 26 -8.98 -10.11 -4.20
C THR A 26 -9.75 -10.72 -5.36
N ASN A 27 -10.72 -9.98 -5.90
CA ASN A 27 -11.48 -10.45 -7.06
C ASN A 27 -10.54 -10.70 -8.24
N ALA A 28 -10.63 -11.85 -8.94
CA ALA A 28 -9.79 -12.21 -10.08
C ALA A 28 -9.80 -11.19 -11.24
N HIS A 29 -10.86 -10.39 -11.35
CA HIS A 29 -10.91 -9.18 -12.20
C HIS A 29 -10.19 -7.99 -11.56
N THR A 30 -9.10 -8.28 -10.85
CA THR A 30 -8.33 -7.46 -9.90
C THR A 30 -7.78 -6.15 -10.43
N TYR A 31 -8.15 -5.74 -11.63
CA TYR A 31 -7.80 -4.48 -12.26
C TYR A 31 -8.95 -4.00 -13.16
N ALA A 32 -10.14 -3.74 -12.62
CA ALA A 32 -11.00 -2.74 -13.29
C ALA A 32 -10.15 -1.50 -13.59
N HIS A 33 -9.23 -1.19 -12.66
CA HIS A 33 -8.18 -0.20 -12.81
C HIS A 33 -6.81 -0.76 -12.39
N PRO A 34 -5.73 -0.57 -13.17
CA PRO A 34 -4.38 -1.00 -12.79
C PRO A 34 -3.97 -0.53 -11.39
N GLY A 35 -3.40 -1.44 -10.60
CA GLY A 35 -2.95 -1.17 -9.22
C GLY A 35 -4.04 -1.05 -8.16
N HIS A 36 -5.31 -1.27 -8.50
CA HIS A 36 -6.44 -1.22 -7.56
C HIS A 36 -7.21 -2.53 -7.55
N CYS A 37 -7.71 -2.94 -6.40
CA CYS A 37 -8.46 -4.18 -6.21
C CYS A 37 -9.65 -3.96 -5.28
N THR A 38 -10.55 -4.94 -5.21
CA THR A 38 -11.59 -5.01 -4.17
C THR A 38 -11.30 -6.18 -3.24
N LEU A 39 -11.76 -6.07 -1.99
CA LEU A 39 -11.53 -7.07 -0.95
C LEU A 39 -12.86 -7.75 -0.60
N LEU A 40 -13.02 -9.00 -1.04
CA LEU A 40 -14.17 -9.83 -0.75
C LEU A 40 -13.91 -10.66 0.51
N LEU A 41 -14.82 -10.65 1.48
CA LEU A 41 -14.72 -11.51 2.66
C LEU A 41 -15.01 -12.96 2.28
N GLU A 42 -14.04 -13.84 2.51
CA GLU A 42 -14.19 -15.30 2.33
C GLU A 42 -14.47 -15.99 3.66
N ARG A 43 -13.78 -15.55 4.72
CA ARG A 43 -13.94 -16.11 6.05
C ARG A 43 -13.71 -15.05 7.11
N LEU A 44 -14.64 -14.99 8.05
CA LEU A 44 -14.46 -14.20 9.26
C LEU A 44 -13.73 -15.04 10.30
N GLY A 45 -12.66 -14.50 10.90
CA GLY A 45 -11.99 -15.15 12.03
C GLY A 45 -12.86 -15.09 13.29
N HIS A 46 -12.64 -16.02 14.23
CA HIS A 46 -13.45 -16.15 15.46
C HIS A 46 -13.60 -14.83 16.27
N ASN A 47 -12.60 -13.94 16.22
CA ASN A 47 -12.62 -12.62 16.86
C ASN A 47 -12.45 -11.50 15.82
N GLY A 48 -13.35 -11.46 14.83
CA GLY A 48 -13.35 -10.45 13.78
C GLY A 48 -13.15 -9.03 14.34
N HIS A 49 -12.17 -8.30 13.81
CA HIS A 49 -11.83 -6.98 14.34
C HIS A 49 -13.00 -5.99 14.13
N PRO A 50 -13.44 -5.23 15.15
CA PRO A 50 -14.63 -4.37 15.06
C PRO A 50 -14.62 -3.36 13.91
N VAL A 51 -13.44 -2.80 13.60
CA VAL A 51 -13.26 -1.89 12.45
C VAL A 51 -13.54 -2.58 11.12
N LEU A 52 -13.13 -3.86 10.96
CA LEU A 52 -13.39 -4.60 9.73
C LEU A 52 -14.88 -4.90 9.62
N LEU A 53 -15.47 -5.44 10.69
CA LEU A 53 -16.89 -5.79 10.73
C LEU A 53 -17.79 -4.61 10.37
N SER A 54 -17.51 -3.44 10.94
CA SER A 54 -18.28 -2.23 10.66
C SER A 54 -18.05 -1.63 9.26
N ALA A 55 -17.01 -2.06 8.55
CA ALA A 55 -16.69 -1.62 7.19
C ALA A 55 -17.14 -2.64 6.12
N LEU A 56 -17.72 -3.77 6.52
CA LEU A 56 -18.30 -4.74 5.59
C LEU A 56 -19.68 -4.27 5.12
N PHE A 57 -19.96 -4.48 3.84
CA PHE A 57 -21.31 -4.33 3.28
C PHE A 57 -21.57 -5.44 2.26
N HIS A 58 -22.84 -5.70 1.96
CA HIS A 58 -23.26 -6.70 0.99
C HIS A 58 -23.55 -6.04 -0.37
N ASP A 59 -23.01 -6.60 -1.45
CA ASP A 59 -23.38 -6.19 -2.80
C ASP A 59 -24.75 -6.74 -3.22
N SER A 60 -25.19 -6.39 -4.41
CA SER A 60 -26.46 -6.87 -5.00
C SER A 60 -26.53 -8.39 -5.15
N ASN A 61 -25.38 -9.09 -5.12
CA ASN A 61 -25.29 -10.55 -5.20
C ASN A 61 -25.14 -11.19 -3.80
N GLY A 62 -25.31 -10.42 -2.73
CA GLY A 62 -25.18 -10.88 -1.34
C GLY A 62 -23.74 -11.06 -0.84
N ARG A 63 -22.73 -10.74 -1.66
CA ARG A 63 -21.31 -10.92 -1.32
C ARG A 63 -20.84 -9.80 -0.39
N SER A 64 -20.07 -10.15 0.64
CA SER A 64 -19.55 -9.18 1.60
C SER A 64 -18.24 -8.56 1.14
N LEU A 65 -18.22 -7.26 0.85
CA LEU A 65 -17.01 -6.51 0.50
C LEU A 65 -16.57 -5.58 1.63
N LEU A 66 -15.28 -5.32 1.73
CA LEU A 66 -14.73 -4.34 2.66
C LEU A 66 -14.67 -2.96 2.00
N SER A 67 -15.45 -2.01 2.52
CA SER A 67 -15.38 -0.61 2.09
C SER A 67 -14.09 0.05 2.60
N SER A 68 -13.31 0.59 1.67
CA SER A 68 -12.10 1.36 1.98
C SER A 68 -12.43 2.67 2.70
N ASP A 69 -13.49 3.36 2.27
CA ASP A 69 -13.93 4.62 2.86
C ASP A 69 -14.43 4.45 4.30
N ILE A 70 -15.26 3.44 4.58
CA ILE A 70 -15.73 3.18 5.94
C ILE A 70 -14.57 2.69 6.81
N PHE A 71 -13.71 1.81 6.29
CA PHE A 71 -12.54 1.32 7.02
C PHE A 71 -11.65 2.47 7.50
N VAL A 72 -11.27 3.41 6.63
CA VAL A 72 -10.41 4.52 7.04
C VAL A 72 -11.11 5.43 8.04
N GLN A 73 -12.40 5.71 7.87
CA GLN A 73 -13.16 6.52 8.84
C GLN A 73 -13.12 5.89 10.23
N LYS A 74 -13.33 4.58 10.31
CA LYS A 74 -13.33 3.83 11.58
C LYS A 74 -11.93 3.76 12.19
N CYS A 75 -10.89 3.46 11.40
CA CYS A 75 -9.50 3.51 11.87
C CYS A 75 -9.14 4.90 12.41
N SER A 76 -9.43 5.97 11.67
CA SER A 76 -9.17 7.34 12.10
C SER A 76 -9.92 7.68 13.39
N SER A 77 -11.15 7.21 13.57
CA SER A 77 -11.90 7.47 14.81
C SER A 77 -11.30 6.74 16.02
N ALA A 78 -10.76 5.54 15.83
CA ALA A 78 -10.14 4.75 16.89
C ALA A 78 -8.74 5.26 17.28
N ASP A 79 -8.01 5.84 16.33
CA ASP A 79 -6.63 6.34 16.48
C ASP A 79 -6.57 7.82 16.89
N ARG A 80 -7.63 8.37 17.52
CA ARG A 80 -7.69 9.80 17.86
C ARG A 80 -6.89 10.08 19.12
N ASP A 81 -5.78 10.80 18.98
CA ASP A 81 -5.06 11.38 20.13
C ASP A 81 -5.70 12.74 20.50
N PRO A 82 -6.00 12.99 21.80
CA PRO A 82 -6.54 14.27 22.26
C PRO A 82 -5.67 15.50 21.93
N ASN A 83 -4.36 15.32 21.75
CA ASN A 83 -3.38 16.38 21.49
C ASN A 83 -3.07 16.57 19.99
N GLU A 84 -3.78 15.85 19.12
CA GLU A 84 -3.58 15.86 17.67
C GLU A 84 -4.50 16.87 16.98
N VAL A 85 -3.92 17.75 16.16
CA VAL A 85 -4.66 18.59 15.23
C VAL A 85 -4.63 17.95 13.84
N ARG A 86 -5.78 17.42 13.40
CA ARG A 86 -5.94 16.79 12.09
C ARG A 86 -6.11 17.82 10.99
N HIS A 87 -5.44 17.57 9.87
CA HIS A 87 -5.57 18.37 8.66
C HIS A 87 -6.49 17.71 7.64
N THR A 88 -6.98 18.49 6.68
CA THR A 88 -7.79 17.98 5.57
C THR A 88 -7.04 16.91 4.79
N ARG A 89 -7.67 15.75 4.60
CA ARG A 89 -7.11 14.66 3.78
C ARG A 89 -7.06 15.06 2.31
N ALA A 90 -5.85 15.08 1.74
CA ALA A 90 -5.62 15.25 0.31
C ALA A 90 -5.17 13.95 -0.40
N GLY A 91 -5.10 12.82 0.32
CA GLY A 91 -4.57 11.55 -0.18
C GLY A 91 -4.76 10.38 0.80
N PRO A 92 -3.92 9.32 0.74
CA PRO A 92 -4.02 8.13 1.60
C PRO A 92 -3.68 8.39 3.08
N SER A 93 -3.06 9.53 3.40
CA SER A 93 -2.61 9.82 4.76
C SER A 93 -3.71 10.51 5.55
N ASN A 94 -3.68 10.28 6.86
CA ASN A 94 -4.31 11.12 7.87
C ASN A 94 -3.23 12.07 8.39
N PRO A 95 -3.08 13.26 7.78
CA PRO A 95 -2.10 14.24 8.21
C PRO A 95 -2.50 14.83 9.56
N ALA A 96 -1.53 14.91 10.45
CA ALA A 96 -1.73 15.23 11.85
C ALA A 96 -0.55 16.03 12.39
N THR A 97 -0.83 17.13 13.07
CA THR A 97 0.18 17.89 13.82
C THR A 97 -0.03 17.68 15.30
N PHE A 98 0.99 17.18 15.98
CA PHE A 98 1.05 17.18 17.43
C PHE A 98 1.53 18.56 17.88
N VAL A 99 0.73 19.24 18.71
CA VAL A 99 0.93 20.65 19.09
C VAL A 99 2.40 20.92 19.47
N GLY A 100 3.09 21.69 18.61
CA GLY A 100 4.44 22.21 18.85
C GLY A 100 5.63 21.28 18.56
N VAL A 101 5.44 20.04 18.07
CA VAL A 101 6.54 19.06 18.01
C VAL A 101 6.76 18.43 16.64
N LEU A 102 5.76 17.77 16.03
CA LEU A 102 5.96 16.94 14.83
C LEU A 102 4.72 16.94 13.90
N ASN A 103 4.96 16.97 12.59
CA ASN A 103 3.97 16.65 11.57
C ASN A 103 4.08 15.17 11.21
N THR A 104 2.96 14.47 11.20
CA THR A 104 2.88 13.02 10.91
C THR A 104 1.86 12.76 9.81
N ASP A 105 2.15 11.76 8.98
CA ASP A 105 1.28 11.27 7.91
C ASP A 105 0.99 9.78 8.15
N THR A 106 -0.11 9.48 8.84
CA THR A 106 -0.46 8.10 9.17
C THR A 106 -1.29 7.48 8.05
N VAL A 107 -0.84 6.34 7.50
CA VAL A 107 -1.57 5.59 6.46
C VAL A 107 -1.98 4.23 7.02
N PHE A 108 -3.29 3.97 7.06
CA PHE A 108 -3.80 2.65 7.39
C PHE A 108 -3.74 1.73 6.16
N ALA A 109 -3.18 0.53 6.37
CA ALA A 109 -3.00 -0.47 5.34
C ALA A 109 -3.26 -1.89 5.87
N ILE A 110 -3.62 -2.79 4.96
CA ILE A 110 -3.83 -4.23 5.23
C ILE A 110 -2.78 -5.03 4.45
N SER A 111 -2.24 -6.08 5.08
CA SER A 111 -1.30 -7.00 4.42
C SER A 111 -2.00 -7.83 3.35
N ILE A 112 -1.37 -7.91 2.18
CA ILE A 112 -1.85 -8.70 1.04
C ILE A 112 -0.68 -9.49 0.43
N GLN A 113 -0.97 -10.72 0.00
CA GLN A 113 0.00 -11.52 -0.72
C GLN A 113 -0.18 -11.41 -2.24
N CYS A 114 0.47 -10.40 -2.85
CA CYS A 114 0.47 -10.22 -4.32
C CYS A 114 1.52 -11.10 -5.03
N ARG A 115 1.38 -12.43 -4.95
CA ARG A 115 2.38 -13.39 -5.46
C ARG A 115 2.64 -13.18 -6.95
N ASN A 116 1.61 -12.98 -7.76
CA ASN A 116 1.76 -12.86 -9.21
C ASN A 116 2.60 -11.63 -9.61
N ILE A 117 2.33 -10.47 -9.00
CA ILE A 117 3.10 -9.25 -9.28
C ILE A 117 4.55 -9.41 -8.81
N LEU A 118 4.75 -9.88 -7.58
CA LEU A 118 6.08 -10.03 -6.99
C LEU A 118 6.93 -11.08 -7.73
N GLN A 119 6.33 -12.19 -8.19
CA GLN A 119 7.03 -13.19 -8.99
C GLN A 119 7.42 -12.66 -10.37
N ARG A 120 6.54 -11.91 -11.04
CA ARG A 120 6.88 -11.25 -12.31
C ARG A 120 8.00 -10.24 -12.12
N TRP A 121 7.95 -9.44 -11.06
CA TRP A 121 9.03 -8.55 -10.71
C TRP A 121 10.31 -9.32 -10.44
N ALA A 122 10.29 -10.41 -9.67
CA ALA A 122 11.45 -11.23 -9.32
C ALA A 122 12.17 -11.83 -10.54
N LYS A 123 11.41 -12.19 -11.59
CA LYS A 123 11.95 -12.81 -12.82
C LYS A 123 12.59 -11.82 -13.81
N ARG A 124 12.57 -10.52 -13.54
CA ARG A 124 13.22 -9.52 -14.42
C ARG A 124 14.71 -9.79 -14.53
N ALA A 125 15.23 -9.75 -15.75
CA ALA A 125 16.66 -9.77 -16.02
C ALA A 125 17.29 -8.46 -15.53
N ARG A 126 18.22 -8.57 -14.56
CA ARG A 126 18.87 -7.43 -13.92
C ARG A 126 20.23 -7.83 -13.35
N ARG A 127 21.04 -6.83 -13.01
CA ARG A 127 22.30 -7.00 -12.27
C ARG A 127 22.24 -6.45 -10.85
N TRP A 128 21.32 -5.50 -10.61
CA TRP A 128 20.98 -5.01 -9.29
C TRP A 128 19.44 -5.01 -9.15
N PRO A 129 18.89 -5.30 -7.96
CA PRO A 129 19.60 -5.76 -6.77
C PRO A 129 20.04 -7.24 -6.88
N SER A 130 20.80 -7.75 -5.90
CA SER A 130 21.23 -9.15 -5.88
C SER A 130 20.04 -10.11 -5.71
N PRO A 131 20.18 -11.39 -6.10
CA PRO A 131 19.12 -12.39 -5.93
C PRO A 131 18.61 -12.54 -4.49
N GLU A 132 19.48 -12.35 -3.50
CA GLU A 132 19.14 -12.41 -2.07
C GLU A 132 18.23 -11.25 -1.69
N ILE A 133 18.56 -10.03 -2.13
CA ILE A 133 17.73 -8.84 -1.91
C ILE A 133 16.38 -9.02 -2.61
N VAL A 134 16.36 -9.56 -3.84
CA VAL A 134 15.10 -9.90 -4.55
C VAL A 134 14.25 -10.85 -3.72
N LYS A 135 14.84 -11.93 -3.19
CA LYS A 135 14.13 -12.90 -2.33
C LYS A 135 13.56 -12.23 -1.08
N THR A 136 14.33 -11.35 -0.44
CA THR A 136 13.87 -10.59 0.73
C THR A 136 12.68 -9.69 0.37
N VAL A 137 12.75 -8.90 -0.71
CA VAL A 137 11.64 -8.04 -1.15
C VAL A 137 10.38 -8.85 -1.43
N VAL A 138 10.50 -10.02 -2.08
CA VAL A 138 9.35 -10.90 -2.33
C VAL A 138 8.75 -11.42 -1.02
N SER A 139 9.58 -11.73 -0.02
CA SER A 139 9.13 -12.20 1.29
C SER A 139 8.46 -11.12 2.15
N ILE A 140 8.85 -9.85 1.99
CA ILE A 140 8.22 -8.70 2.66
C ILE A 140 6.73 -8.59 2.25
N GLY A 141 6.40 -8.98 1.02
CA GLY A 141 5.03 -9.00 0.54
C GLY A 141 4.54 -7.63 0.08
N SER A 142 3.25 -7.38 0.27
CA SER A 142 2.58 -6.20 -0.27
C SER A 142 1.51 -5.72 0.69
N LEU A 143 1.04 -4.49 0.45
CA LEU A 143 0.03 -3.84 1.25
C LEU A 143 -1.08 -3.33 0.34
N VAL A 144 -2.27 -3.15 0.90
CA VAL A 144 -3.33 -2.36 0.29
C VAL A 144 -3.69 -1.18 1.16
N THR A 145 -3.89 -0.03 0.53
CA THR A 145 -4.35 1.21 1.18
C THR A 145 -5.78 1.52 0.74
N HIS A 146 -6.50 2.25 1.58
CA HIS A 146 -7.90 2.62 1.40
C HIS A 146 -8.16 3.65 0.26
N VAL A 147 -7.22 3.83 -0.68
CA VAL A 147 -7.40 4.76 -1.80
C VAL A 147 -8.04 4.03 -2.97
N GLY A 148 -9.25 4.44 -3.35
CA GLY A 148 -9.89 4.00 -4.58
C GLY A 148 -9.37 4.70 -5.82
N PHE A 149 -9.68 4.14 -6.99
CA PHE A 149 -9.28 4.72 -8.26
C PHE A 149 -10.05 6.03 -8.52
N LYS A 150 -9.32 7.07 -8.92
CA LYS A 150 -9.91 8.39 -9.16
C LYS A 150 -10.88 8.33 -10.34
N GLY A 151 -12.14 8.69 -10.11
CA GLY A 151 -13.19 8.68 -11.13
C GLY A 151 -13.93 7.34 -11.27
N SER A 152 -13.54 6.30 -10.52
CA SER A 152 -14.32 5.06 -10.44
C SER A 152 -15.64 5.28 -9.68
N GLU A 153 -16.73 4.72 -10.19
CA GLU A 153 -18.01 4.66 -9.48
C GLU A 153 -17.89 3.84 -8.17
N ASN A 154 -16.95 2.89 -8.14
CA ASN A 154 -16.70 1.99 -7.01
C ASN A 154 -15.51 2.43 -6.14
N LYS A 155 -15.09 3.69 -6.22
CA LYS A 155 -13.89 4.20 -5.50
C LYS A 155 -13.93 3.94 -3.98
N ASN A 156 -15.12 3.90 -3.38
CA ASN A 156 -15.34 3.72 -1.94
C ASN A 156 -15.13 2.28 -1.44
N VAL A 157 -14.95 1.34 -2.36
CA VAL A 157 -14.75 -0.09 -2.09
C VAL A 157 -13.49 -0.65 -2.77
N GLU A 158 -12.81 0.21 -3.53
CA GLU A 158 -11.52 -0.07 -4.14
C GLU A 158 -10.38 0.25 -3.18
N TRP A 159 -9.32 -0.54 -3.31
CA TRP A 159 -8.12 -0.51 -2.51
C TRP A 159 -6.90 -0.47 -3.41
N ARG A 160 -6.01 0.47 -3.19
CA ARG A 160 -4.76 0.59 -3.96
C ARG A 160 -3.68 -0.31 -3.40
N VAL A 161 -3.12 -1.17 -4.23
CA VAL A 161 -1.96 -2.01 -3.92
C VAL A 161 -0.71 -1.13 -3.82
N CYS A 162 0.11 -1.38 -2.81
CA CYS A 162 1.37 -0.68 -2.60
C CYS A 162 2.47 -1.63 -2.10
N PHE A 163 3.72 -1.26 -2.42
CA PHE A 163 4.91 -2.04 -2.11
C PHE A 163 5.90 -1.24 -1.24
N ASN A 164 5.40 -0.26 -0.50
CA ASN A 164 6.19 0.73 0.26
C ASN A 164 7.24 0.10 1.18
N THR A 165 6.94 -1.00 1.86
CA THR A 165 7.91 -1.69 2.73
C THR A 165 9.05 -2.32 1.92
N GLY A 166 8.74 -2.99 0.82
CA GLY A 166 9.75 -3.55 -0.08
C GLY A 166 10.56 -2.46 -0.80
N GLU A 167 9.90 -1.37 -1.21
CA GLU A 167 10.56 -0.19 -1.78
C GLU A 167 11.51 0.47 -0.78
N ALA A 168 11.11 0.63 0.49
CA ALA A 168 11.97 1.18 1.52
C ALA A 168 13.20 0.29 1.76
N TYR A 169 13.02 -1.03 1.77
CA TYR A 169 14.13 -1.97 1.85
C TYR A 169 15.09 -1.82 0.66
N LEU A 170 14.57 -1.73 -0.57
CA LEU A 170 15.39 -1.50 -1.76
C LEU A 170 16.18 -0.18 -1.69
N MET A 171 15.55 0.88 -1.21
CA MET A 171 16.23 2.18 -1.03
C MET A 171 17.41 2.08 -0.07
N ASN A 172 17.29 1.25 0.99
CA ASN A 172 18.38 1.01 1.94
C ASN A 172 19.51 0.12 1.36
N CYS A 173 19.29 -0.53 0.22
CA CYS A 173 20.29 -1.33 -0.49
C CYS A 173 21.02 -0.56 -1.60
N LEU A 174 20.69 0.71 -1.80
CA LEU A 174 21.38 1.57 -2.77
C LEU A 174 22.78 1.93 -2.27
N ASN A 175 23.70 2.11 -3.21
CA ASN A 175 25.05 2.58 -2.89
C ASN A 175 25.08 4.11 -2.65
N ASN A 176 26.20 4.61 -2.13
CA ASN A 176 26.36 6.04 -1.82
C ASN A 176 26.13 6.96 -3.03
N THR A 177 26.59 6.57 -4.23
CA THR A 177 26.40 7.35 -5.45
C THR A 177 24.91 7.47 -5.79
N GLN A 178 24.18 6.36 -5.76
CA GLN A 178 22.75 6.31 -6.04
C GLN A 178 21.94 7.11 -5.01
N ILE A 179 22.30 7.03 -3.73
CA ILE A 179 21.69 7.82 -2.65
C ILE A 179 21.95 9.32 -2.89
N ASN A 180 23.19 9.71 -3.21
CA ASN A 180 23.52 11.09 -3.51
C ASN A 180 22.75 11.61 -4.73
N SER A 181 22.65 10.81 -5.80
CA SER A 181 21.81 11.12 -6.95
C SER A 181 20.36 11.33 -6.53
N TYR A 182 19.78 10.45 -5.71
CA TYR A 182 18.42 10.60 -5.22
C TYR A 182 18.19 11.92 -4.48
N VAL A 183 19.11 12.27 -3.57
CA VAL A 183 19.03 13.52 -2.80
C VAL A 183 19.10 14.73 -3.72
N LEU A 184 20.04 14.75 -4.67
CA LEU A 184 20.15 15.82 -5.66
C LEU A 184 18.90 15.94 -6.52
N LEU A 185 18.38 14.83 -7.06
CA LEU A 185 17.14 14.82 -7.82
C LEU A 185 15.98 15.37 -6.98
N LYS A 186 15.83 14.95 -5.72
CA LYS A 186 14.78 15.49 -4.83
C LYS A 186 14.90 16.99 -4.62
N LEU A 187 16.12 17.52 -4.46
CA LEU A 187 16.37 18.94 -4.29
C LEU A 187 16.00 19.71 -5.57
N ILE A 188 16.37 19.21 -6.74
CA ILE A 188 16.00 19.80 -8.03
C ILE A 188 14.48 19.80 -8.19
N VAL A 189 13.82 18.66 -7.96
CA VAL A 189 12.35 18.57 -8.02
C VAL A 189 11.71 19.57 -7.06
N LYS A 190 12.15 19.60 -5.81
CA LYS A 190 11.56 20.47 -4.78
C LYS A 190 11.74 21.96 -5.09
N ASN A 191 12.94 22.37 -5.49
CA ASN A 191 13.31 23.79 -5.53
C ASN A 191 13.18 24.40 -6.93
N VAL A 192 13.24 23.59 -7.99
CA VAL A 192 13.23 24.07 -9.38
C VAL A 192 11.93 23.68 -10.08
N LEU A 193 11.51 22.42 -9.98
CA LEU A 193 10.39 21.91 -10.79
C LEU A 193 9.02 22.12 -10.11
N ASN A 194 8.91 21.85 -8.82
CA ASN A 194 7.65 22.00 -8.07
C ASN A 194 7.06 23.42 -8.05
N PRO A 195 7.86 24.51 -8.07
CA PRO A 195 7.34 25.85 -8.29
C PRO A 195 6.61 26.02 -9.63
N ILE A 196 6.95 25.21 -10.63
CA ILE A 196 6.37 25.25 -11.99
C ILE A 196 5.22 24.25 -12.12
N SER A 197 5.41 23.00 -11.66
CA SER A 197 4.41 21.94 -11.70
C SER A 197 4.55 20.99 -10.51
N LYS A 198 3.43 20.71 -9.83
CA LYS A 198 3.38 19.80 -8.68
C LYS A 198 3.17 18.33 -9.06
N GLU A 199 3.17 18.00 -10.36
CA GLU A 199 2.95 16.63 -10.82
C GLU A 199 4.12 15.69 -10.49
N LEU A 200 5.34 16.23 -10.39
CA LEU A 200 6.53 15.45 -10.09
C LEU A 200 6.67 15.21 -8.59
N THR A 201 6.09 14.11 -8.12
CA THR A 201 6.13 13.73 -6.71
C THR A 201 7.44 13.04 -6.32
N SER A 202 7.77 13.04 -5.02
CA SER A 202 8.90 12.25 -4.49
C SER A 202 8.76 10.75 -4.77
N TYR A 203 7.53 10.25 -4.97
CA TYR A 203 7.27 8.87 -5.35
C TYR A 203 7.72 8.58 -6.79
N ILE A 204 7.43 9.47 -7.74
CA ILE A 204 7.91 9.34 -9.12
C ILE A 204 9.43 9.37 -9.17
N VAL A 205 10.07 10.32 -8.47
CA VAL A 205 11.53 10.43 -8.39
C VAL A 205 12.17 9.15 -7.84
N LYS A 206 11.59 8.57 -6.78
CA LYS A 206 12.04 7.31 -6.20
C LYS A 206 11.96 6.16 -7.22
N ASN A 207 10.85 6.06 -7.96
CA ASN A 207 10.68 5.00 -8.95
C ASN A 207 11.65 5.15 -10.13
N ILE A 208 11.93 6.39 -10.58
CA ILE A 208 12.95 6.66 -11.59
C ILE A 208 14.31 6.17 -11.10
N LEU A 209 14.69 6.50 -9.85
CA LEU A 209 15.96 6.06 -9.29
C LEU A 209 16.06 4.53 -9.21
N LEU A 210 15.04 3.85 -8.68
CA LEU A 210 15.05 2.38 -8.57
C LEU A 210 15.16 1.72 -9.95
N TRP A 211 14.47 2.27 -10.95
CA TRP A 211 14.58 1.82 -12.33
C TRP A 211 15.99 2.04 -12.92
N LEU A 212 16.59 3.22 -12.66
CA LEU A 212 17.95 3.52 -13.10
C LEU A 212 18.98 2.64 -12.40
N ALA A 213 18.82 2.34 -11.11
CA ALA A 213 19.69 1.42 -10.38
C ALA A 213 19.62 -0.01 -10.95
N GLU A 214 18.43 -0.46 -11.37
CA GLU A 214 18.23 -1.76 -12.02
C GLU A 214 18.87 -1.82 -13.42
N THR A 215 18.71 -0.76 -14.21
CA THR A 215 19.16 -0.69 -15.63
C THR A 215 20.63 -0.27 -15.79
N ASN A 216 21.15 0.54 -14.87
CA ASN A 216 22.51 1.07 -14.83
C ASN A 216 23.14 0.79 -13.45
N PRO A 217 23.54 -0.45 -13.17
CA PRO A 217 24.02 -0.87 -11.85
C PRO A 217 25.41 -0.33 -11.47
N LYS A 218 25.96 0.62 -12.26
CA LYS A 218 27.32 1.16 -12.10
C LYS A 218 27.37 2.28 -11.08
#